data_AF-A0A1D6P494-F1
#
_entry.id   AF-A0A1D6P494-F1
#
_cell.length_a   1.000
_cell.length_b   1.000
_cell.length_c   1.000
_cell.angle_alpha   90.00
_cell.angle_beta   90.00
_cell.angle_gamma   90.00
#
_symmetry.space_group_name_H-M   'P 1'
#
loop_
_entity.id
_entity.type
_entity.pdbx_description
1 polymer ?
#
loop_
_entity_poly.entity_id
_entity_poly.type
_entity_poly.pdbx_seq_one_letter_code
_entity_poly.pdbx_strand_id
1 'polypeptide(L)'
;MGVSPSPLSQTADTRRFPRHQEVLRYIQAFARRFQLDGIIRLCTEVLAVSKDNDEGSSGGWMVRWRRNVVGDESEQEQEGEEVFDAVVVCNGHYTEPRTAADSIPGLDAWPPGKQMRGQRR
;
A
#
# COMPACT_ATOMS: atom_id res chain seq x y z
N MET A 1 5.02 4.61 18.24
CA MET A 1 6.14 5.54 18.04
C MET A 1 5.78 6.48 16.90
N GLY A 2 5.60 7.77 17.18
CA GLY A 2 5.49 8.78 16.12
C GLY A 2 6.88 9.30 15.79
N VAL A 3 7.21 9.45 14.52
CA VAL A 3 8.43 10.18 14.15
C VAL A 3 8.23 11.65 14.51
N SER A 4 9.18 12.22 15.25
CA SER A 4 9.05 13.54 15.88
C SER A 4 8.62 14.59 14.86
N PRO A 5 7.50 15.31 15.06
CA PRO A 5 7.11 16.35 14.14
C PRO A 5 8.14 17.50 14.18
N SER A 6 8.47 18.05 13.02
CA SER A 6 9.17 19.35 12.92
C SER A 6 8.23 20.47 13.40
N PRO A 7 8.76 21.60 13.91
CA PRO A 7 7.96 22.63 14.58
C PRO A 7 7.22 23.49 13.55
N LEU A 8 6.00 23.10 13.18
CA LEU A 8 5.06 23.98 12.48
C LEU A 8 3.92 24.34 13.45
N SER A 9 3.82 25.64 13.73
CA SER A 9 2.92 26.39 14.63
C SER A 9 1.89 25.59 15.44
N GLN A 10 2.16 25.46 16.74
CA GLN A 10 1.23 24.92 17.73
C GLN A 10 0.10 25.92 18.01
N THR A 11 -1.04 25.77 17.33
CA THR A 11 -2.31 25.84 18.06
C THR A 11 -2.55 24.42 18.55
N ALA A 12 -2.32 24.18 19.84
CA ALA A 12 -2.40 22.84 20.41
C ALA A 12 -3.82 22.30 20.28
N ASP A 13 -4.07 21.49 19.25
CA ASP A 13 -5.27 20.67 19.16
C ASP A 13 -5.25 19.71 20.35
N THR A 14 -6.26 19.80 21.22
CA THR A 14 -6.34 19.06 22.48
C THR A 14 -6.80 17.62 22.28
N ARG A 15 -7.20 17.23 21.07
CA ARG A 15 -7.68 15.89 20.76
C ARG A 15 -6.55 14.87 20.76
N ARG A 16 -6.76 13.75 21.45
CA ARG A 16 -5.79 12.65 21.54
C ARG A 16 -5.76 11.74 20.30
N PHE A 17 -6.85 11.69 19.54
CA PHE A 17 -6.99 10.81 18.39
C PHE A 17 -7.17 11.63 17.11
N PRO A 18 -6.23 11.54 16.16
CA PRO A 18 -6.37 12.23 14.89
C PRO A 18 -7.45 11.57 14.03
N ARG A 19 -8.11 12.37 13.20
CA ARG A 19 -8.97 11.90 12.10
C ARG A 19 -8.08 11.36 10.97
N HIS A 20 -8.61 10.47 10.12
CA HIS A 20 -7.84 9.90 9.00
C HIS A 20 -7.26 10.97 8.06
N GLN A 21 -7.95 12.11 7.89
CA GLN A 21 -7.46 13.23 7.08
C GLN A 21 -6.21 13.90 7.67
N GLU A 22 -6.11 13.96 9.00
CA GLU A 22 -4.94 14.51 9.71
C GLU A 22 -3.75 13.57 9.57
N VAL A 23 -3.99 12.26 9.70
CA VAL A 23 -2.98 11.22 9.44
C VAL A 23 -2.48 11.29 8.00
N LEU A 24 -3.37 11.42 7.02
CA LEU A 24 -2.99 11.56 5.61
C LEU A 24 -2.12 12.81 5.36
N ARG A 25 -2.52 13.97 5.90
CA ARG A 25 -1.71 15.20 5.79
C ARG A 25 -0.33 15.05 6.40
N TYR A 26 -0.25 14.38 7.55
CA TYR A 26 1.03 14.08 8.19
C TYR A 26 1.92 13.19 7.31
N ILE A 27 1.38 12.11 6.74
CA ILE A 27 2.14 11.21 5.85
C ILE A 27 2.62 11.95 4.60
N GLN A 28 1.77 12.78 3.99
CA GLN A 28 2.15 13.59 2.84
C GLN A 28 3.24 14.62 3.19
N ALA A 29 3.13 15.28 4.34
CA ALA A 29 4.16 16.21 4.82
C ALA A 29 5.47 15.49 5.13
N PHE A 30 5.41 14.29 5.71
CA PHE A 30 6.57 13.43 5.95
C PHE A 30 7.27 13.06 4.63
N ALA A 31 6.51 12.59 3.63
CA ALA A 31 7.07 12.25 2.32
C ALA A 31 7.78 13.44 1.68
N ARG A 32 7.16 14.64 1.67
CA ARG A 32 7.77 15.87 1.13
C ARG A 32 9.00 16.30 1.93
N ARG A 33 8.97 16.20 3.26
CA ARG A 33 10.08 16.62 4.13
C ARG A 33 11.35 15.82 3.86
N PHE A 34 11.21 14.54 3.57
CA PHE A 34 12.30 13.61 3.28
C PHE A 34 12.49 13.32 1.78
N GLN A 35 11.80 14.06 0.91
CA GLN A 35 11.91 13.95 -0.56
C GLN A 35 11.64 12.53 -1.09
N LEU A 36 10.74 11.80 -0.42
CA LEU A 36 10.36 10.44 -0.79
C LEU A 36 9.48 10.40 -2.04
N ASP A 37 8.81 11.51 -2.35
CA ASP A 37 8.00 11.68 -3.55
C ASP A 37 8.79 11.50 -4.84
N GLY A 38 10.10 11.82 -4.85
CA GLY A 38 10.96 11.63 -6.01
C GLY A 38 11.38 10.17 -6.28
N ILE A 39 11.21 9.27 -5.31
CA ILE A 39 11.64 7.87 -5.41
C ILE A 39 10.47 6.88 -5.42
N ILE A 40 9.24 7.34 -5.15
CA ILE A 40 8.05 6.51 -5.14
C ILE A 40 7.40 6.50 -6.53
N ARG A 41 7.20 5.31 -7.09
CA ARG A 41 6.42 5.10 -8.31
C ARG A 41 4.97 4.75 -7.95
N LEU A 42 4.10 5.76 -7.93
CA LEU A 42 2.66 5.56 -7.73
C LEU A 42 2.02 4.91 -8.98
N CYS A 43 0.86 4.29 -8.78
CA CYS A 43 0.13 3.54 -9.81
C CYS A 43 0.95 2.39 -10.42
N THR A 44 1.89 1.85 -9.65
CA THR A 44 2.72 0.70 -10.01
C THR A 44 2.45 -0.43 -9.03
N GLU A 45 1.86 -1.51 -9.53
CA GLU A 45 1.61 -2.75 -8.81
C GLU A 45 2.82 -3.68 -8.96
N VAL A 46 3.28 -4.28 -7.85
CA VAL A 46 4.29 -5.33 -7.88
C VAL A 46 3.58 -6.67 -8.03
N LEU A 47 3.83 -7.36 -9.14
CA LEU A 47 3.17 -8.61 -9.51
C LEU A 47 3.90 -9.84 -8.93
N ALA A 48 5.22 -9.81 -8.89
CA ALA A 48 6.03 -10.90 -8.38
C ALA A 48 7.41 -10.43 -7.91
N VAL A 49 7.97 -11.15 -6.96
CA VAL A 49 9.35 -11.02 -6.50
C VAL A 49 9.97 -12.41 -6.44
N SER A 50 11.08 -12.62 -7.15
CA SER A 50 11.80 -13.89 -7.19
C SER A 50 13.29 -13.67 -7.07
N LYS A 51 14.04 -14.68 -6.59
CA LYS A 51 15.50 -14.62 -6.65
C LYS A 51 15.96 -14.61 -8.10
N ASP A 52 16.90 -13.74 -8.40
CA ASP A 52 17.65 -13.78 -9.65
C ASP A 52 18.66 -14.94 -9.58
N ASN A 53 18.48 -15.94 -10.45
CA ASN A 53 19.26 -17.17 -10.46
C ASN A 53 20.24 -17.22 -11.65
N ASP A 54 20.50 -16.09 -12.30
CA ASP A 54 21.40 -16.06 -13.46
C ASP A 54 22.84 -16.36 -13.04
N GLU A 55 23.50 -17.32 -13.71
CA GLU A 55 24.79 -17.92 -13.29
C GLU A 55 26.00 -16.97 -13.34
N GLY A 56 25.78 -15.69 -13.69
CA GLY A 56 26.79 -14.62 -13.65
C GLY A 56 26.38 -13.38 -12.82
N SER A 57 25.20 -13.39 -12.20
CA SER A 57 24.69 -12.28 -11.38
C SER A 57 25.24 -12.39 -9.94
N SER A 58 25.45 -11.25 -9.26
CA SER A 58 25.95 -11.21 -7.87
C SER A 58 24.93 -11.71 -6.83
N GLY A 59 23.82 -12.30 -7.28
CA GLY A 59 22.63 -12.57 -6.49
C GLY A 59 21.81 -11.30 -6.32
N GLY A 60 20.50 -11.40 -6.54
CA GLY A 60 19.59 -10.28 -6.43
C GLY A 60 18.13 -10.74 -6.38
N TRP A 61 17.22 -9.77 -6.41
CA TRP A 61 15.78 -9.99 -6.47
C TRP A 61 15.21 -9.38 -7.73
N MET A 62 14.67 -10.21 -8.60
CA MET A 62 13.91 -9.79 -9.76
C MET A 62 12.50 -9.41 -9.32
N VAL A 63 12.10 -8.18 -9.61
CA VAL A 63 10.79 -7.61 -9.28
C VAL A 63 10.05 -7.32 -10.57
N ARG A 64 8.94 -8.01 -10.78
CA ARG A 64 8.02 -7.77 -11.90
C ARG A 64 6.92 -6.82 -11.47
N TRP A 65 6.65 -5.81 -12.28
CA TRP A 65 5.68 -4.77 -11.98
C TRP A 65 4.79 -4.43 -13.18
N ARG A 66 3.63 -3.87 -12.88
CA ARG A 66 2.68 -3.30 -13.85
C ARG A 66 2.32 -1.88 -13.44
N ARG A 67 2.36 -0.96 -14.39
CA ARG A 67 2.02 0.45 -14.19
C ARG A 67 0.78 0.79 -14.99
N ASN A 68 -0.18 1.39 -14.31
CA ASN A 68 -1.38 1.94 -14.93
C ASN A 68 -1.12 3.42 -15.22
N VAL A 69 -0.92 3.77 -16.49
CA VAL A 69 -0.75 5.16 -16.90
C VAL A 69 -2.12 5.76 -17.14
N VAL A 70 -2.56 6.64 -16.23
CA VAL A 70 -3.80 7.41 -16.41
C VAL A 70 -3.48 8.64 -17.25
N GLY A 71 -3.96 8.66 -18.50
CA GLY A 71 -3.84 9.77 -19.45
C GLY A 71 -5.07 9.88 -20.36
N ASP A 72 -5.27 11.04 -21.00
CA ASP A 72 -6.54 11.46 -21.62
C ASP A 72 -7.02 10.62 -22.83
N GLU A 73 -6.19 9.75 -23.42
CA GLU A 73 -6.56 9.11 -24.71
C GLU A 73 -6.37 7.58 -24.78
N SER A 74 -5.91 6.91 -23.72
CA SER A 74 -6.01 5.44 -23.56
C SER A 74 -5.43 4.97 -22.23
N GLU A 75 -6.10 4.03 -21.58
CA GLU A 75 -5.52 3.23 -20.50
C GLU A 75 -4.44 2.33 -21.11
N GLN A 76 -3.17 2.71 -20.94
CA GLN A 76 -2.04 1.88 -21.36
C GLN A 76 -1.41 1.24 -20.12
N GLU A 77 -1.46 -0.09 -20.09
CA GLU A 77 -0.75 -0.90 -19.09
C GLU A 77 0.69 -1.10 -19.56
N GLN A 78 1.66 -0.73 -18.72
CA GLN A 78 3.08 -0.98 -18.96
C GLN A 78 3.57 -2.01 -17.94
N GLU A 79 4.15 -3.11 -18.42
CA GLU A 79 4.82 -4.10 -17.56
C GLU A 79 6.33 -4.02 -17.70
N GLY A 80 7.05 -4.41 -16.65
CA GLY A 80 8.51 -4.44 -16.64
C GLY A 80 9.08 -5.31 -15.53
N GLU A 81 10.37 -5.58 -15.64
CA GLU A 81 11.16 -6.32 -14.66
C GLU A 81 12.44 -5.54 -14.32
N GLU A 82 12.77 -5.47 -13.03
CA GLU A 82 13.96 -4.79 -12.52
C GLU A 82 14.63 -5.66 -11.44
N VAL A 83 15.96 -5.70 -11.42
CA VAL A 83 16.74 -6.42 -10.40
C VAL A 83 17.17 -5.45 -9.30
N PHE A 84 16.95 -5.85 -8.04
CA PHE A 84 17.33 -5.10 -6.85
C PHE A 84 18.22 -5.96 -5.94
N ASP A 85 19.17 -5.33 -5.24
CA ASP A 85 20.02 -6.03 -4.27
C ASP A 85 19.21 -6.54 -3.05
N ALA A 86 18.16 -5.80 -2.68
CA ALA A 86 17.28 -6.13 -1.55
C ALA A 86 15.85 -5.64 -1.79
N VAL A 87 14.88 -6.33 -1.19
CA VAL A 87 13.46 -5.98 -1.25
C VAL A 87 12.89 -5.90 0.16
N VAL A 88 12.15 -4.82 0.45
CA VAL A 88 11.39 -4.64 1.69
C VAL A 88 9.90 -4.59 1.35
N VAL A 89 9.12 -5.48 1.95
CA VAL A 89 7.67 -5.59 1.67
C VAL A 89 6.88 -4.79 2.70
N CYS A 90 6.14 -3.79 2.21
CA CYS A 90 5.33 -2.86 3.01
C CYS A 90 3.87 -2.81 2.57
N ASN A 91 3.29 -3.94 2.13
CA ASN A 91 1.92 -4.01 1.57
C ASN A 91 0.80 -3.87 2.64
N GLY A 92 1.13 -3.97 3.92
CA GLY A 92 0.15 -4.00 5.00
C GLY A 92 -0.66 -5.30 5.04
N HIS A 93 -1.45 -5.48 6.10
CA HIS A 93 -2.14 -6.75 6.40
C HIS A 93 -3.67 -6.61 6.54
N TYR A 94 -4.23 -5.44 6.20
CA TYR A 94 -5.66 -5.14 6.35
C TYR A 94 -6.40 -4.94 5.02
N THR A 95 -5.77 -5.25 3.89
CA THR A 95 -6.34 -5.05 2.55
C THR A 95 -7.40 -6.11 2.22
N GLU A 96 -7.15 -7.37 2.58
CA GLU A 96 -8.07 -8.47 2.34
C GLU A 96 -8.98 -8.73 3.56
N PRO A 97 -10.31 -8.74 3.40
CA PRO A 97 -11.21 -9.04 4.50
C PRO A 97 -11.09 -10.50 4.93
N ARG A 98 -10.84 -10.73 6.23
CA ARG A 98 -10.99 -12.07 6.80
C ARG A 98 -12.46 -12.47 6.79
N THR A 99 -12.83 -13.41 5.93
CA THR A 99 -14.18 -13.97 5.91
C THR A 99 -14.29 -15.09 6.93
N ALA A 100 -15.37 -15.07 7.71
CA ALA A 100 -15.71 -16.13 8.66
C ALA A 100 -16.63 -17.19 8.03
N ALA A 101 -16.66 -17.27 6.70
CA ALA A 101 -17.62 -18.06 5.94
C ALA A 101 -17.63 -19.53 6.39
N ASP A 102 -16.43 -20.10 6.53
CA ASP A 102 -16.25 -21.50 6.91
C ASP A 102 -16.39 -21.76 8.42
N SER A 103 -16.47 -20.71 9.23
CA SER A 103 -16.42 -20.78 10.71
C SER A 103 -17.76 -20.51 11.40
N ILE A 104 -18.77 -20.04 10.66
CA ILE A 104 -20.09 -19.72 11.23
C ILE A 104 -21.10 -20.73 10.67
N PRO A 105 -21.45 -21.78 11.42
CA PRO A 105 -22.46 -22.75 11.01
C PRO A 105 -23.78 -22.05 10.67
N GLY A 106 -24.36 -22.39 9.52
CA GLY A 106 -25.65 -21.85 9.07
C GLY A 106 -25.57 -20.47 8.39
N LEU A 107 -24.37 -19.92 8.17
CA LEU A 107 -24.21 -18.66 7.43
C LEU A 107 -24.70 -18.76 5.98
N ASP A 108 -24.52 -19.92 5.34
CA ASP A 108 -25.03 -20.20 3.99
C ASP A 108 -26.57 -20.34 3.95
N ALA A 109 -27.18 -20.65 5.10
CA ALA A 109 -28.63 -20.76 5.27
C ALA A 109 -29.26 -19.46 5.77
N TRP A 110 -28.48 -18.38 5.89
CA TRP A 110 -28.98 -17.08 6.31
C TRP A 110 -30.03 -16.57 5.29
N PRO A 111 -31.17 -16.00 5.75
CA PRO A 111 -32.20 -15.49 4.86
C PRO A 111 -31.62 -14.50 3.83
N PRO A 112 -32.09 -14.52 2.57
CA PRO A 112 -31.59 -13.62 1.55
C PRO A 112 -31.67 -12.16 2.01
N GLY A 113 -30.51 -11.49 2.03
CA GLY A 113 -30.37 -10.11 2.53
C GLY A 113 -28.96 -9.57 2.30
N LYS A 114 -28.80 -8.24 2.36
CA LYS A 114 -27.50 -7.60 2.12
C LYS A 114 -26.59 -7.75 3.35
N GLN A 115 -25.61 -8.64 3.24
CA GLN A 115 -24.52 -8.73 4.22
C GLN A 115 -23.40 -7.76 3.82
N MET A 116 -22.96 -6.92 4.77
CA MET A 116 -21.86 -5.98 4.54
C MET A 116 -20.69 -6.31 5.48
N ARG A 117 -19.47 -6.24 4.95
CA ARG A 117 -18.25 -6.35 5.75
C ARG A 117 -17.63 -4.97 5.86
N GLY A 118 -17.18 -4.61 7.06
CA GLY A 118 -16.37 -3.41 7.25
C GLY A 118 -15.01 -3.61 6.60
N GLN A 119 -14.82 -3.09 5.39
CA GLN A 119 -13.49 -2.82 4.86
C GLN A 119 -13.05 -1.47 5.40
N ARG A 120 -11.95 -1.44 6.17
CA ARG A 120 -11.31 -0.18 6.52
C ARG A 120 -10.58 0.30 5.25
N ARG A 121 -11.22 1.20 4.50
CA ARG A 121 -10.56 1.95 3.42
C ARG A 121 -9.60 2.99 3.99
#